data_AF-A0A6A3UVR4-F1
#
_entry.id   AF-A0A6A3UVR4-F1
#
_cell.length_a   1.000
_cell.length_b   1.000
_cell.length_c   1.000
_cell.angle_alpha   90.00
_cell.angle_beta   90.00
_cell.angle_gamma   90.00
#
_symmetry.space_group_name_H-M   'P 1'
#
loop_
_entity.id
_entity.type
_entity.pdbx_description
1 polymer ?
#
loop_
_entity_poly.entity_id
_entity_poly.type
_entity_poly.pdbx_seq_one_letter_code
_entity_poly.pdbx_strand_id
1 'polypeptide(L)' 'MTKAAKTKTKGKNFTKSEITRMLDVVEAIIPFGAEQWQNAASQFNTNIPAGWTERDGDSLK' A
#
# COMPACT_ATOMS: atom_id res chain seq x y z
N MET A 1 -20.34 -5.61 -13.95
CA MET A 1 -19.36 -5.02 -13.01
C MET A 1 -17.97 -5.48 -13.44
N THR A 2 -17.23 -4.64 -14.16
CA THR A 2 -15.93 -5.02 -14.74
C THR A 2 -14.86 -4.92 -13.66
N LYS A 3 -14.22 -6.04 -13.34
CA LYS A 3 -13.09 -6.13 -12.40
C LYS A 3 -11.91 -5.40 -13.03
N ALA A 4 -11.44 -4.31 -12.42
CA ALA A 4 -10.24 -3.61 -12.88
C ALA A 4 -9.04 -4.58 -12.79
N ALA A 5 -8.39 -4.82 -13.91
CA ALA A 5 -7.21 -5.68 -13.97
C ALA A 5 -6.05 -5.00 -13.22
N LYS A 6 -5.48 -5.67 -12.22
CA LYS A 6 -4.23 -5.26 -11.56
C LYS A 6 -3.10 -5.28 -12.60
N THR A 7 -2.79 -4.15 -13.21
CA THR A 7 -1.57 -3.98 -13.99
C THR A 7 -0.38 -4.13 -13.05
N LYS A 8 0.34 -5.25 -13.14
CA LYS A 8 1.63 -5.46 -12.48
C LYS A 8 2.65 -4.50 -13.10
N THR A 9 2.73 -3.28 -12.57
CA THR A 9 3.87 -2.40 -12.81
C THR A 9 5.07 -3.01 -12.13
N LYS A 10 6.15 -3.27 -12.90
CA LYS A 10 7.47 -3.69 -12.40
C LYS A 10 7.84 -2.73 -11.26
N GLY A 11 7.75 -3.19 -10.02
CA GLY A 11 7.70 -2.33 -8.84
C GLY A 11 8.96 -1.49 -8.73
N LYS A 12 8.82 -0.17 -8.81
CA LYS A 12 9.82 0.73 -8.23
C LYS A 12 9.89 0.38 -6.74
N ASN A 13 11.10 0.03 -6.28
CA ASN A 13 11.38 -0.18 -4.87
C ASN A 13 10.87 1.01 -4.05
N PHE A 14 10.49 0.75 -2.80
CA PHE A 14 10.09 1.80 -1.88
C PHE A 14 11.23 2.80 -1.68
N THR A 15 10.92 4.07 -1.82
CA THR A 15 11.76 5.17 -1.34
C THR A 15 11.72 5.22 0.18
N LYS A 16 12.70 5.90 0.80
CA LYS A 16 12.71 6.08 2.26
C LYS A 16 11.43 6.72 2.79
N SER A 17 10.88 7.72 2.08
CA SER A 17 9.63 8.36 2.45
C SER A 17 8.43 7.42 2.35
N GLU A 18 8.38 6.55 1.32
CA GLU A 18 7.34 5.53 1.23
C GLU A 18 7.45 4.52 2.38
N ILE A 19 8.67 4.13 2.78
CA ILE A 19 8.88 3.24 3.94
C ILE A 19 8.40 3.89 5.23
N THR A 20 8.75 5.15 5.50
CA THR A 20 8.29 5.85 6.71
C THR A 20 6.76 5.87 6.79
N ARG A 21 6.09 6.25 5.70
CA ARG A 21 4.63 6.26 5.67
C ARG A 21 4.03 4.86 5.84
N MET A 22 4.65 3.84 5.25
CA MET A 22 4.22 2.45 5.44
C MET A 22 4.29 2.05 6.92
N LEU A 23 5.37 2.40 7.61
CA LEU A 23 5.52 2.13 9.04
C LEU A 23 4.45 2.86 9.87
N ASP A 24 4.20 4.14 9.61
CA ASP A 24 3.15 4.91 10.31
C ASP A 24 1.77 4.24 10.19
N VAL A 25 1.45 3.72 8.99
CA VAL A 25 0.18 3.02 8.73
C VAL A 25 0.13 1.65 9.42
N VAL A 26 1.22 0.88 9.35
CA VAL A 26 1.30 -0.45 9.98
C VAL A 26 1.22 -0.34 11.50
N GLU A 27 1.87 0.65 12.10
CA GLU A 27 1.82 0.92 13.54
C GLU A 27 0.42 1.37 13.99
N ALA A 28 -0.30 2.13 13.16
CA ALA A 28 -1.67 2.56 13.47
C ALA A 28 -2.71 1.44 13.39
N ILE A 29 -2.54 0.47 12.47
CA ILE A 29 -3.54 -0.57 12.17
C ILE A 29 -3.19 -1.91 12.84
N ILE A 30 -1.90 -2.19 13.06
CA ILE A 30 -1.36 -3.48 13.53
C ILE A 30 -2.00 -4.65 12.75
N PRO A 31 -1.75 -4.73 11.43
CA PRO A 31 -2.48 -5.64 10.57
C PRO A 31 -2.21 -7.12 10.87
N PHE A 32 -3.27 -7.86 11.18
CA PHE A 32 -3.24 -9.30 11.46
C PHE A 32 -4.08 -10.09 10.45
N GLY A 33 -3.50 -10.33 9.26
CA GLY A 33 -4.17 -11.12 8.22
C GLY A 33 -4.55 -10.30 6.99
N ALA A 34 -5.06 -11.01 5.98
CA ALA A 34 -5.18 -10.46 4.63
C ALA A 34 -6.09 -9.23 4.56
N GLU A 35 -7.20 -9.22 5.29
CA GLU A 35 -8.15 -8.10 5.29
C GLU A 35 -7.53 -6.82 5.88
N GLN A 36 -6.82 -6.96 7.00
CA GLN A 36 -6.15 -5.84 7.65
C GLN A 36 -5.00 -5.30 6.80
N TRP A 37 -4.30 -6.17 6.06
CA TRP A 37 -3.31 -5.72 5.07
C TRP A 37 -3.94 -4.97 3.89
N GLN A 38 -5.15 -5.34 3.45
CA GLN A 38 -5.88 -4.54 2.46
C GLN A 38 -6.34 -3.18 3.03
N ASN A 39 -6.74 -3.13 4.30
CA ASN A 39 -7.05 -1.87 4.98
C ASN A 39 -5.80 -0.97 5.07
N ALA A 40 -4.65 -1.53 5.46
CA ALA A 40 -3.37 -0.82 5.47
C ALA A 40 -3.00 -0.28 4.09
N ALA A 41 -3.20 -1.07 3.03
CA ALA A 41 -3.01 -0.60 1.65
C ALA A 41 -3.94 0.56 1.29
N SER A 42 -5.22 0.49 1.69
CA SER A 42 -6.17 1.58 1.48
C SER A 42 -5.73 2.88 2.16
N GLN A 43 -5.25 2.80 3.40
CA GLN A 43 -4.75 3.95 4.17
C GLN A 43 -3.44 4.51 3.59
N PHE A 44 -2.52 3.64 3.21
CA PHE A 44 -1.28 4.03 2.53
C PHE A 44 -1.59 4.79 1.23
N ASN A 45 -2.55 4.29 0.45
CA ASN A 45 -2.95 4.87 -0.84
C ASN A 45 -3.85 6.12 -0.73
N THR A 46 -4.30 6.50 0.48
CA THR A 46 -5.17 7.66 0.66
C THR A 46 -4.38 8.96 0.53
N ASN A 47 -4.71 9.82 -0.43
CA ASN A 47 -3.96 11.06 -0.70
C ASN A 47 -2.47 10.81 -0.94
N ILE A 48 -2.10 9.80 -1.76
CA ILE A 48 -0.68 9.59 -2.07
C ILE A 48 -0.09 10.81 -2.78
N PRO A 49 1.16 11.19 -2.46
CA PRO A 49 1.87 12.20 -3.21
C PRO A 49 1.98 11.85 -4.70
N ALA A 50 1.92 12.87 -5.56
CA ALA A 50 2.08 12.67 -7.00
C ALA A 50 3.41 11.95 -7.32
N GLY A 51 3.34 10.94 -8.20
CA GLY A 51 4.50 10.14 -8.59
C GLY A 51 4.80 8.94 -7.69
N TRP A 52 4.10 8.80 -6.55
CA TRP A 52 4.14 7.57 -5.76
C TRP A 52 3.31 6.48 -6.45
N THR A 53 3.74 5.23 -6.28
CA THR A 53 3.03 4.08 -6.86
C THR A 53 2.07 3.53 -5.82
N GLU A 54 0.83 3.24 -6.22
CA GLU A 54 -0.13 2.54 -5.35
C GLU A 54 0.41 1.16 -4.95
N ARG A 55 0.12 0.75 -3.70
CA ARG A 55 0.56 -0.54 -3.14
C ARG A 55 -0.65 -1.37 -2.77
N ASP A 56 -0.56 -2.69 -2.95
CA ASP A 56 -1.54 -3.62 -2.38
C ASP A 56 -1.06 -4.18 -1.05
N GLY A 57 -1.97 -4.85 -0.33
CA GLY A 57 -1.67 -5.37 1.01
C GLY A 57 -0.46 -6.32 1.05
N ASP A 58 -0.27 -7.12 -0.01
CA ASP A 58 0.87 -8.04 -0.10
C ASP A 58 2.20 -7.29 -0.29
N SER A 59 2.18 -6.11 -0.93
CA SER A 59 3.38 -5.28 -1.09
C SER A 59 3.80 -4.56 0.19
N LEU A 60 2.88 -4.38 1.15
CA LEU A 60 3.15 -3.73 2.44
C LEU A 60 3.53 -4.74 3.55
N LYS A 61 3.25 -6.03 3.34
CA LYS A 61 3.52 -7.12 4.28
C LYS A 61 4.96 -7.59 4.22
#